data_AF-A0A094JZW0-F1
#
_entry.id   AF-A0A094JZW0-F1
#
_cell.length_a   1.000
_cell.length_b   1.000
_cell.length_c   1.000
_cell.angle_alpha   90.00
_cell.angle_beta   90.00
_cell.angle_gamma   90.00
#
_symmetry.space_group_name_H-M   'P 1'
#
loop_
_entity.id
_entity.type
_entity.pdbx_description
1 polymer ?
#
loop_
_entity_poly.entity_id
_entity_poly.type
_entity_poly.pdbx_seq_one_letter_code
_entity_poly.pdbx_strand_id
1 'polypeptide(L)'
;MTTIDQMRTRFETIWPHLDEKGRRLWAASEAKAYGRGGLKIAHDVTGMSRSVIAEGLRNIAGLSELPEGRIRRAGAGRKALAKINVTLLEDLKILVEGSTMGDPETPLLWTTQSLRTLAAALQAQGHKIGHVTVGTLLANQGYSLQGNRKTLEENSHPDRDEQFQFIAMRVADNQAQGQPVISVDTKKKELVGLYKNGGRAYRPKTGF
;
A
#
# COMPACT_ATOMS: atom_id res chain seq x y z
N MET A 1 -37.89 -3.36 37.47
CA MET A 1 -36.80 -3.39 36.47
C MET A 1 -35.53 -3.74 37.21
N THR A 2 -34.86 -4.85 36.89
CA THR A 2 -33.61 -5.22 37.57
C THR A 2 -32.45 -4.39 37.04
N THR A 3 -31.33 -4.35 37.75
CA THR A 3 -30.11 -3.68 37.28
C THR A 3 -29.65 -4.26 35.94
N ILE A 4 -29.77 -5.58 35.75
CA ILE A 4 -29.41 -6.27 34.51
C ILE A 4 -30.27 -5.80 33.35
N ASP A 5 -31.57 -5.59 33.56
CA ASP A 5 -32.46 -5.00 32.55
C ASP A 5 -32.05 -3.56 32.21
N GLN A 6 -31.70 -2.75 33.23
CA GLN A 6 -31.19 -1.38 33.02
C GLN A 6 -29.86 -1.35 32.25
N MET A 7 -28.99 -2.34 32.46
CA MET A 7 -27.79 -2.50 31.64
C MET A 7 -28.15 -2.87 30.20
N ARG A 8 -29.09 -3.81 29.99
CA ARG A 8 -29.54 -4.22 28.66
C ARG A 8 -30.17 -3.07 27.87
N THR A 9 -31.08 -2.29 28.47
CA THR A 9 -31.68 -1.12 27.81
C THR A 9 -30.64 -0.08 27.42
N ARG A 10 -29.68 0.23 28.30
CA ARG A 10 -28.58 1.16 28.00
C ARG A 10 -27.66 0.63 26.90
N PHE A 11 -27.35 -0.67 26.91
CA PHE A 11 -26.61 -1.37 25.87
C PHE A 11 -27.32 -1.23 24.52
N GLU A 12 -28.57 -1.69 24.40
CA GLU A 12 -29.35 -1.67 23.15
C GLU A 12 -29.46 -0.26 22.55
N THR A 13 -29.60 0.77 23.39
CA THR A 13 -29.70 2.18 22.96
C THR A 13 -28.39 2.70 22.36
N ILE A 14 -27.25 2.44 22.99
CA ILE A 14 -25.97 3.07 22.60
C ILE A 14 -25.14 2.21 21.63
N TRP A 15 -25.34 0.89 21.64
CA TRP A 15 -24.49 -0.07 20.91
C TRP A 15 -24.35 0.19 19.40
N PRO A 16 -25.41 0.56 18.64
CA PRO A 16 -25.28 0.86 17.22
C PRO A 16 -24.34 2.03 16.92
N HIS A 17 -24.20 2.97 17.85
CA HIS A 17 -23.45 4.21 17.70
C HIS A 17 -21.99 4.13 18.18
N LEU A 18 -21.62 3.04 18.87
CA LEU A 18 -20.25 2.83 19.36
C LEU A 18 -19.41 2.01 18.37
N ASP A 19 -18.14 2.41 18.23
CA ASP A 19 -17.11 1.65 17.53
C ASP A 19 -16.59 0.48 18.39
N GLU A 20 -15.66 -0.34 17.87
CA GLU A 20 -15.12 -1.50 18.60
C GLU A 20 -14.44 -1.10 19.94
N LYS A 21 -13.82 0.09 20.01
CA LYS A 21 -13.18 0.62 21.22
C LYS A 21 -14.23 1.08 22.24
N GLY A 22 -15.19 1.91 21.81
CA GLY A 22 -16.29 2.40 22.64
C GLY A 22 -17.11 1.27 23.24
N ARG A 23 -17.44 0.26 22.43
CA ARG A 23 -18.14 -0.97 22.88
C ARG A 23 -17.37 -1.71 23.98
N ARG A 24 -16.06 -1.89 23.79
CA ARG A 24 -15.17 -2.55 24.75
C ARG A 24 -15.06 -1.78 26.08
N LEU A 25 -14.89 -0.46 26.00
CA LEU A 25 -14.79 0.41 27.16
C LEU A 25 -16.12 0.48 27.92
N TRP A 26 -17.25 0.61 27.22
CA TRP A 26 -18.58 0.65 27.83
C TRP A 26 -18.92 -0.65 28.58
N ALA A 27 -18.71 -1.81 27.95
CA ALA A 27 -18.93 -3.11 28.60
C ALA A 27 -18.01 -3.30 29.82
N ALA A 28 -16.79 -2.78 29.77
CA ALA A 28 -15.87 -2.80 30.90
C ALA A 28 -16.24 -1.80 32.01
N SER A 29 -16.76 -0.61 31.71
CA SER A 29 -17.22 0.34 32.73
C SER A 29 -18.44 -0.20 33.48
N GLU A 30 -19.36 -0.85 32.78
CA GLU A 30 -20.47 -1.56 33.41
C GLU A 30 -19.96 -2.73 34.27
N ALA A 31 -19.10 -3.61 33.73
CA ALA A 31 -18.50 -4.70 34.49
C ALA A 31 -17.76 -4.23 35.76
N LYS A 32 -17.11 -3.05 35.71
CA LYS A 32 -16.47 -2.41 36.86
C LYS A 32 -17.50 -1.91 37.88
N ALA A 33 -18.58 -1.25 37.43
CA ALA A 33 -19.64 -0.74 38.29
C ALA A 33 -20.40 -1.85 39.04
N TYR A 34 -20.60 -3.01 38.41
CA TYR A 34 -21.19 -4.19 39.04
C TYR A 34 -20.27 -4.90 40.04
N GLY A 35 -18.96 -4.67 39.99
CA GLY A 35 -18.00 -5.34 40.88
C GLY A 35 -17.96 -6.87 40.71
N ARG A 36 -18.18 -7.62 41.80
CA ARG A 36 -18.00 -9.08 41.82
C ARG A 36 -19.03 -9.78 40.92
N GLY A 37 -18.55 -10.44 39.86
CA GLY A 37 -19.39 -11.09 38.86
C GLY A 37 -19.83 -10.17 37.70
N GLY A 38 -19.52 -8.87 37.76
CA GLY A 38 -19.88 -7.90 36.71
C GLY A 38 -19.35 -8.26 35.32
N LEU A 39 -18.18 -8.91 35.24
CA LEU A 39 -17.63 -9.43 33.98
C LEU A 39 -18.45 -10.59 33.38
N LYS A 40 -19.10 -11.42 34.21
CA LYS A 40 -20.05 -12.43 33.73
C LYS A 40 -21.33 -11.75 33.25
N ILE A 41 -21.91 -10.86 34.06
CA ILE A 41 -23.13 -10.12 33.72
C ILE A 41 -22.96 -9.35 32.40
N ALA A 42 -21.84 -8.63 32.23
CA ALA A 42 -21.54 -7.90 31.01
C ALA A 42 -21.38 -8.82 29.79
N HIS A 43 -20.81 -10.01 29.95
CA HIS A 43 -20.76 -11.02 28.88
C HIS A 43 -22.16 -11.52 28.53
N ASP A 44 -22.97 -11.89 29.53
CA ASP A 44 -24.31 -12.44 29.36
C ASP A 44 -25.31 -11.40 28.79
N VAL A 45 -25.08 -10.09 29.01
CA VAL A 45 -25.88 -8.98 28.44
C VAL A 45 -25.42 -8.57 27.04
N THR A 46 -24.11 -8.43 26.82
CA THR A 46 -23.58 -7.83 25.57
C THR A 46 -23.17 -8.84 24.50
N GLY A 47 -23.03 -10.12 24.85
CA GLY A 47 -22.45 -11.16 24.00
C GLY A 47 -20.94 -11.03 23.76
N MET A 48 -20.28 -9.97 24.25
CA MET A 48 -18.82 -9.81 24.11
C MET A 48 -18.07 -10.91 24.84
N SER A 49 -16.94 -11.39 24.28
CA SER A 49 -16.12 -12.36 24.99
C SER A 49 -15.56 -11.79 26.29
N ARG A 50 -15.48 -12.64 27.31
CA ARG A 50 -14.94 -12.29 28.64
C ARG A 50 -13.52 -11.73 28.58
N SER A 51 -12.70 -12.20 27.63
CA SER A 51 -11.34 -11.69 27.41
C SER A 51 -11.31 -10.27 26.86
N VAL A 52 -12.28 -9.88 26.02
CA VAL A 52 -12.39 -8.50 25.49
C VAL A 52 -12.91 -7.53 26.56
N ILE A 53 -13.84 -7.96 27.42
CA ILE A 53 -14.28 -7.17 28.58
C ILE A 53 -13.13 -6.99 29.59
N ALA A 54 -12.38 -8.06 29.88
CA ALA A 54 -11.19 -7.98 30.74
C ALA A 54 -10.10 -7.05 30.15
N GLU A 55 -9.91 -7.07 28.83
CA GLU A 55 -9.03 -6.12 28.15
C GLU A 55 -9.54 -4.67 28.30
N GLY A 56 -10.84 -4.43 28.16
CA GLY A 56 -11.44 -3.13 28.44
C GLY A 56 -11.23 -2.65 29.88
N LEU A 57 -11.28 -3.55 30.87
CA LEU A 57 -10.97 -3.22 32.27
C LEU A 57 -9.51 -2.80 32.44
N ARG A 58 -8.57 -3.45 31.73
CA ARG A 58 -7.16 -3.02 31.67
C ARG A 58 -6.99 -1.68 30.96
N ASN A 59 -7.77 -1.41 29.90
CA ASN A 59 -7.75 -0.12 29.22
C ASN A 59 -8.23 1.01 30.15
N ILE A 60 -9.31 0.81 30.91
CA ILE A 60 -9.83 1.78 31.91
C ILE A 60 -8.87 1.98 33.08
N ALA A 61 -8.07 0.97 33.44
CA ALA A 61 -7.08 1.05 34.50
C ALA A 61 -5.72 1.64 34.07
N GLY A 62 -5.58 2.14 32.84
CA GLY A 62 -4.30 2.63 32.28
C GLY A 62 -3.28 1.53 31.96
N LEU A 63 -3.59 0.25 32.22
CA LEU A 63 -2.69 -0.89 32.06
C LEU A 63 -2.52 -1.37 30.60
N SER A 64 -3.32 -0.82 29.68
CA SER A 64 -3.14 -0.98 28.24
C SER A 64 -3.82 0.16 27.51
N GLU A 65 -3.21 1.34 27.50
CA GLU A 65 -3.75 2.46 26.76
C GLU A 65 -3.68 2.24 25.24
N LEU A 66 -4.67 2.79 24.54
CA LEU A 66 -4.68 2.90 23.09
C LEU A 66 -4.47 4.35 22.73
N PRO A 67 -3.50 4.69 21.85
CA PRO A 67 -3.28 6.06 21.40
C PRO A 67 -4.58 6.74 20.96
N GLU A 68 -4.65 8.05 21.14
CA GLU A 68 -5.82 8.85 20.80
C GLU A 68 -6.20 8.67 19.31
N GLY A 69 -7.50 8.68 19.01
CA GLY A 69 -8.03 8.34 17.68
C GLY A 69 -7.90 6.87 17.25
N ARG A 70 -7.19 6.00 17.99
CA ARG A 70 -6.92 4.61 17.58
C ARG A 70 -7.85 3.59 18.24
N ILE A 71 -8.51 2.77 17.41
CA ILE A 71 -9.50 1.73 17.80
C ILE A 71 -8.84 0.42 18.32
N ARG A 72 -7.68 0.06 17.76
CA ARG A 72 -6.91 -1.17 18.05
C ARG A 72 -5.44 -0.85 18.33
N ARG A 73 -4.69 -1.74 18.99
CA ARG A 73 -3.25 -1.54 19.26
C ARG A 73 -2.42 -1.33 17.97
N ALA A 74 -1.20 -0.82 18.11
CA ALA A 74 -0.22 -0.85 17.03
C ALA A 74 -0.02 -2.31 16.55
N GLY A 75 0.13 -2.52 15.24
CA GLY A 75 0.28 -3.86 14.64
C GLY A 75 -0.98 -4.75 14.60
N ALA A 76 -2.06 -4.42 15.30
CA ALA A 76 -3.30 -5.22 15.37
C ALA A 76 -4.23 -5.06 14.14
N GLY A 77 -3.65 -4.99 12.94
CA GLY A 77 -4.34 -4.89 11.65
C GLY A 77 -4.00 -6.05 10.71
N ARG A 78 -4.53 -6.01 9.48
CA ARG A 78 -4.10 -6.95 8.43
C ARG A 78 -2.59 -6.81 8.22
N LYS A 79 -1.84 -7.91 8.30
CA LYS A 79 -0.39 -7.93 8.04
C LYS A 79 -0.12 -7.34 6.64
N ALA A 80 0.92 -6.50 6.53
CA ALA A 80 1.31 -5.87 5.26
C ALA A 80 1.62 -6.94 4.21
N LEU A 81 1.22 -6.70 2.94
CA LEU A 81 1.32 -7.71 1.88
C LEU A 81 2.77 -8.18 1.67
N ALA A 82 3.74 -7.26 1.70
CA ALA A 82 5.19 -7.56 1.61
C ALA A 82 5.75 -8.36 2.81
N LYS A 83 5.02 -8.48 3.92
CA LYS A 83 5.38 -9.37 5.06
C LYS A 83 4.68 -10.73 4.97
N ILE A 84 3.74 -10.91 4.05
CA ILE A 84 3.04 -12.17 3.77
C ILE A 84 3.66 -12.84 2.54
N ASN A 85 3.98 -12.05 1.51
CA ASN A 85 4.58 -12.50 0.27
C ASN A 85 6.00 -11.93 0.19
N VAL A 86 6.99 -12.81 0.29
CA VAL A 86 8.42 -12.46 0.42
C VAL A 86 9.02 -12.02 -0.92
N THR A 87 8.58 -12.60 -2.04
CA THR A 87 9.14 -12.31 -3.36
C THR A 87 8.56 -11.02 -3.97
N LEU A 88 7.33 -10.64 -3.60
CA LEU A 88 6.58 -9.47 -4.11
C LEU A 88 7.38 -8.16 -4.25
N LEU A 89 8.33 -7.89 -3.35
CA LEU A 89 9.17 -6.69 -3.44
C LEU A 89 10.24 -6.81 -4.54
N GLU A 90 10.83 -7.98 -4.70
CA GLU A 90 11.82 -8.27 -5.75
C GLU A 90 11.14 -8.42 -7.10
N ASP A 91 9.99 -9.11 -7.18
CA ASP A 91 9.19 -9.24 -8.40
C ASP A 91 8.74 -7.86 -8.93
N LEU A 92 8.30 -6.97 -8.04
CA LEU A 92 7.98 -5.58 -8.38
C LEU A 92 9.22 -4.80 -8.85
N LYS A 93 10.37 -5.02 -8.20
CA LYS A 93 11.63 -4.36 -8.57
C LYS A 93 12.10 -4.80 -9.96
N ILE A 94 12.08 -6.10 -10.26
CA ILE A 94 12.41 -6.66 -11.59
C ILE A 94 11.52 -6.06 -12.68
N LEU A 95 10.21 -5.89 -12.44
CA LEU A 95 9.30 -5.28 -13.42
C LEU A 95 9.61 -3.79 -13.69
N VAL A 96 10.09 -3.05 -12.68
CA VAL A 96 10.49 -1.65 -12.82
C VAL A 96 11.87 -1.52 -13.49
N GLU A 97 12.83 -2.36 -13.10
CA GLU A 97 14.20 -2.36 -13.62
C GLU A 97 14.24 -2.87 -15.07
N GLY A 98 13.50 -3.94 -15.39
CA GLY A 98 13.37 -4.47 -16.76
C GLY A 98 12.59 -3.57 -17.73
N SER A 99 12.00 -2.47 -17.26
CA SER A 99 11.39 -1.41 -18.11
C SER A 99 12.16 -0.08 -18.10
N THR A 100 13.37 -0.07 -17.54
CA THR A 100 14.30 1.07 -17.54
C THR A 100 15.11 1.11 -18.84
N MET A 101 15.01 2.17 -19.66
CA MET A 101 16.01 2.43 -20.70
C MET A 101 17.16 3.23 -20.08
N GLY A 102 18.36 2.63 -19.97
CA GLY A 102 19.47 3.24 -19.25
C GLY A 102 19.89 4.63 -19.77
N ASP A 103 20.27 5.50 -18.82
CA ASP A 103 21.28 6.54 -19.05
C ASP A 103 22.65 5.85 -18.85
N PRO A 104 23.59 5.91 -19.81
CA PRO A 104 24.86 5.19 -19.72
C PRO A 104 25.75 5.60 -18.54
N GLU A 105 25.57 6.80 -17.97
CA GLU A 105 26.38 7.32 -16.86
C GLU A 105 25.68 7.26 -15.49
N THR A 106 24.37 7.00 -15.43
CA THR A 106 23.67 6.84 -14.14
C THR A 106 22.58 5.76 -14.17
N PRO A 107 22.52 4.84 -13.17
CA PRO A 107 21.43 3.87 -13.03
C PRO A 107 20.18 4.55 -12.44
N LEU A 108 19.68 5.58 -13.12
CA LEU A 108 18.38 6.17 -12.84
C LEU A 108 17.29 5.20 -13.32
N LEU A 109 16.77 4.40 -12.39
CA LEU A 109 15.67 3.47 -12.65
C LEU A 109 14.37 4.22 -12.96
N TRP A 110 13.74 3.94 -14.10
CA TRP A 110 12.45 4.52 -14.46
C TRP A 110 11.56 3.48 -15.12
N THR A 111 10.26 3.58 -14.88
CA THR A 111 9.27 2.77 -15.58
C THR A 111 8.21 3.64 -16.23
N THR A 112 7.94 3.36 -17.51
CA THR A 112 6.79 3.91 -18.24
C THR A 112 5.49 3.22 -17.85
N GLN A 113 5.56 2.07 -17.17
CA GLN A 113 4.39 1.27 -16.86
C GLN A 113 3.48 1.96 -15.84
N SER A 114 2.18 1.89 -16.08
CA SER A 114 1.19 2.39 -15.11
C SER A 114 1.14 1.48 -13.88
N LEU A 115 0.69 2.01 -12.75
CA LEU A 115 0.41 1.18 -11.55
C LEU A 115 -0.58 0.04 -11.81
N ARG A 116 -1.45 0.17 -12.82
CA ARG A 116 -2.38 -0.89 -13.24
C ARG A 116 -1.65 -1.97 -14.05
N THR A 117 -0.73 -1.58 -14.93
CA THR A 117 0.13 -2.49 -15.70
C THR A 117 1.01 -3.32 -14.77
N LEU A 118 1.71 -2.66 -13.83
CA LEU A 118 2.52 -3.33 -12.81
C LEU A 118 1.68 -4.26 -11.92
N ALA A 119 0.48 -3.83 -11.52
CA ALA A 119 -0.43 -4.70 -10.76
C ALA A 119 -0.92 -5.91 -11.56
N ALA A 120 -1.19 -5.77 -12.86
CA ALA A 120 -1.58 -6.87 -13.72
C ALA A 120 -0.44 -7.88 -13.94
N ALA A 121 0.79 -7.40 -14.15
CA ALA A 121 1.98 -8.25 -14.26
C ALA A 121 2.23 -9.04 -12.96
N LEU A 122 2.16 -8.38 -11.80
CA LEU A 122 2.24 -9.06 -10.50
C LEU A 122 1.08 -10.04 -10.27
N GLN A 123 -0.13 -9.73 -10.75
CA GLN A 123 -1.26 -10.67 -10.67
C GLN A 123 -1.04 -11.91 -11.54
N ALA A 124 -0.44 -11.77 -12.73
CA ALA A 124 -0.05 -12.89 -13.59
C ALA A 124 1.02 -13.78 -12.95
N GLN A 125 1.92 -13.20 -12.15
CA GLN A 125 2.89 -13.92 -11.30
C GLN A 125 2.26 -14.51 -10.01
N GLY A 126 0.94 -14.37 -9.82
CA GLY A 126 0.19 -14.96 -8.70
C GLY A 126 0.02 -14.06 -7.46
N HIS A 127 0.51 -12.81 -7.49
CA HIS A 127 0.35 -11.89 -6.37
C HIS A 127 -1.06 -11.29 -6.31
N LYS A 128 -1.77 -11.51 -5.20
CA LYS A 128 -3.08 -10.89 -4.92
C LYS A 128 -2.92 -9.42 -4.47
N ILE A 129 -2.46 -8.57 -5.37
CA ILE A 129 -2.18 -7.13 -5.16
C ILE A 129 -3.07 -6.24 -6.05
N GLY A 130 -3.30 -4.98 -5.64
CA GLY A 130 -3.96 -3.96 -6.44
C GLY A 130 -3.08 -2.72 -6.63
N HIS A 131 -3.37 -1.94 -7.67
CA HIS A 131 -2.54 -0.79 -8.11
C HIS A 131 -2.23 0.25 -7.02
N VAL A 132 -3.16 0.49 -6.07
CA VAL A 132 -2.92 1.39 -4.93
C VAL A 132 -1.79 0.87 -4.04
N THR A 133 -1.81 -0.43 -3.72
CA THR A 133 -0.76 -1.09 -2.94
C THR A 133 0.57 -1.06 -3.68
N VAL A 134 0.59 -1.25 -5.00
CA VAL A 134 1.81 -1.09 -5.82
C VAL A 134 2.37 0.32 -5.67
N GLY A 135 1.54 1.35 -5.78
CA GLY A 135 1.97 2.74 -5.57
C GLY A 135 2.54 3.01 -4.17
N THR A 136 1.98 2.39 -3.13
CA THR A 136 2.53 2.46 -1.76
C THR A 136 3.85 1.72 -1.63
N LEU A 137 4.01 0.54 -2.23
CA LEU A 137 5.28 -0.21 -2.20
C LEU A 137 6.37 0.56 -2.93
N LEU A 138 6.08 1.11 -4.11
CA LEU A 138 6.99 1.99 -4.85
C LEU A 138 7.40 3.21 -4.00
N ALA A 139 6.44 3.90 -3.37
CA ALA A 139 6.74 5.03 -2.48
C ALA A 139 7.65 4.67 -1.30
N ASN A 140 7.44 3.50 -0.68
CA ASN A 140 8.30 3.00 0.40
C ASN A 140 9.71 2.64 -0.08
N GLN A 141 9.84 2.14 -1.31
CA GLN A 141 11.12 1.90 -1.99
C GLN A 141 11.77 3.20 -2.54
N GLY A 142 11.25 4.37 -2.18
CA GLY A 142 11.79 5.68 -2.58
C GLY A 142 11.37 6.15 -3.97
N TYR A 143 10.53 5.42 -4.71
CA TYR A 143 10.00 5.87 -6.00
C TYR A 143 8.90 6.92 -5.83
N SER A 144 8.82 7.83 -6.78
CA SER A 144 7.92 8.98 -6.77
C SER A 144 7.34 9.19 -8.16
N LEU A 145 6.09 9.64 -8.25
CA LEU A 145 5.46 9.94 -9.53
C LEU A 145 5.97 11.31 -10.03
N GLN A 146 6.50 11.32 -11.25
CA GLN A 146 7.25 12.43 -11.82
C GLN A 146 6.70 12.74 -13.22
N GLY A 147 6.54 14.02 -13.51
CA GLY A 147 6.09 14.49 -14.82
C GLY A 147 7.24 14.46 -15.81
N ASN A 148 6.98 14.00 -17.03
CA ASN A 148 7.94 14.14 -18.13
C ASN A 148 8.11 15.62 -18.47
N ARG A 149 9.31 16.16 -18.23
CA ARG A 149 9.75 17.44 -18.81
C ARG A 149 10.60 17.13 -20.04
N LYS A 150 9.95 16.79 -21.16
CA LYS A 150 10.61 16.69 -22.47
C LYS A 150 10.08 17.76 -23.41
N THR A 151 11.02 18.54 -23.94
CA THR A 151 10.81 19.45 -25.07
C THR A 151 10.73 18.58 -26.33
N LEU A 152 9.55 18.55 -26.97
CA LEU A 152 9.25 18.01 -28.31
C LEU A 152 9.83 16.62 -28.69
N GLU A 153 8.96 15.60 -28.78
CA GLU A 153 8.98 14.65 -29.90
C GLU A 153 7.66 13.87 -30.02
N GLU A 154 7.43 13.25 -31.18
CA GLU A 154 6.09 12.94 -31.71
C GLU A 154 5.52 11.55 -31.37
N ASN A 155 4.19 11.47 -31.43
CA ASN A 155 3.29 10.32 -31.56
C ASN A 155 3.60 8.97 -30.86
N SER A 156 2.67 8.57 -30.00
CA SER A 156 2.59 7.26 -29.37
C SER A 156 2.19 6.16 -30.38
N HIS A 157 3.17 5.53 -31.03
CA HIS A 157 2.94 4.32 -31.83
C HIS A 157 2.71 3.10 -30.92
N PRO A 158 1.71 2.24 -31.17
CA PRO A 158 1.44 1.05 -30.34
C PRO A 158 2.66 0.10 -30.27
N ASP A 159 3.30 -0.15 -31.41
CA ASP A 159 4.41 -1.11 -31.55
C ASP A 159 5.74 -0.61 -30.93
N ARG A 160 5.75 0.62 -30.38
CA ARG A 160 6.94 1.25 -29.79
C ARG A 160 7.50 0.45 -28.62
N ASP A 161 6.63 -0.10 -27.77
CA ASP A 161 7.04 -0.87 -26.59
C ASP A 161 7.63 -2.23 -26.99
N GLU A 162 7.12 -2.88 -28.05
CA GLU A 162 7.70 -4.12 -28.59
C GLU A 162 9.10 -3.90 -29.15
N GLN A 163 9.31 -2.79 -29.87
CA GLN A 163 10.63 -2.41 -30.38
C GLN A 163 11.65 -2.23 -29.25
N PHE A 164 11.27 -1.58 -28.14
CA PHE A 164 12.15 -1.41 -26.99
C PHE A 164 12.43 -2.73 -26.25
N GLN A 165 11.44 -3.62 -26.11
CA GLN A 165 11.65 -4.95 -25.53
C GLN A 165 12.63 -5.77 -26.39
N PHE A 166 12.47 -5.74 -27.71
CA PHE A 166 13.40 -6.39 -28.64
C PHE A 166 14.83 -5.84 -28.52
N ILE A 167 14.99 -4.51 -28.45
CA ILE A 167 16.30 -3.88 -28.25
C ILE A 167 16.89 -4.29 -26.90
N ALA A 168 16.12 -4.23 -25.80
CA ALA A 168 16.60 -4.60 -24.46
C ALA A 168 17.08 -6.05 -24.38
N MET A 169 16.34 -6.98 -24.99
CA MET A 169 16.74 -8.39 -25.14
C MET A 169 18.08 -8.51 -25.88
N ARG A 170 18.22 -7.82 -27.03
CA ARG A 170 19.47 -7.84 -27.80
C ARG A 170 20.65 -7.20 -27.07
N VAL A 171 20.42 -6.16 -26.27
CA VAL A 171 21.48 -5.55 -25.44
C VAL A 171 21.96 -6.55 -24.38
N ALA A 172 21.05 -7.23 -23.69
CA ALA A 172 21.38 -8.24 -22.69
C ALA A 172 22.17 -9.42 -23.29
N ASP A 173 21.72 -9.95 -24.45
CA ASP A 173 22.41 -11.03 -25.17
C ASP A 173 23.86 -10.66 -25.52
N ASN A 174 24.08 -9.45 -26.06
CA ASN A 174 25.40 -8.99 -26.47
C ASN A 174 26.32 -8.74 -25.26
N GLN A 175 25.79 -8.12 -24.19
CA GLN A 175 26.53 -7.91 -22.95
C GLN A 175 26.95 -9.23 -22.29
N ALA A 176 26.08 -10.24 -22.29
CA ALA A 176 26.40 -11.57 -21.78
C ALA A 176 27.50 -12.28 -22.59
N GLN A 177 27.67 -11.91 -23.87
CA GLN A 177 28.75 -12.39 -24.75
C GLN A 177 30.00 -11.51 -24.74
N GLY A 178 30.06 -10.50 -23.87
CA GLY A 178 31.18 -9.55 -23.80
C GLY A 178 31.28 -8.61 -25.00
N GLN A 179 30.24 -8.50 -25.83
CA GLN A 179 30.21 -7.65 -27.01
C GLN A 179 29.83 -6.20 -26.62
N PRO A 180 30.52 -5.18 -27.15
CA PRO A 180 30.21 -3.79 -26.87
C PRO A 180 28.88 -3.38 -27.49
N VAL A 181 28.05 -2.67 -26.72
CA VAL A 181 26.78 -2.11 -27.17
C VAL A 181 26.93 -0.59 -27.29
N ILE A 182 26.62 -0.04 -28.46
CA ILE A 182 26.71 1.40 -28.76
C ILE A 182 25.33 1.90 -29.16
N SER A 183 24.85 2.95 -28.49
CA SER A 183 23.62 3.65 -28.86
C SER A 183 23.95 4.88 -29.68
N VAL A 184 23.28 5.06 -30.83
CA VAL A 184 23.47 6.20 -31.74
C VAL A 184 22.09 6.78 -32.07
N ASP A 185 21.80 7.98 -31.56
CA ASP A 185 20.60 8.75 -31.91
C ASP A 185 20.95 9.79 -32.99
N THR A 186 20.04 10.00 -33.94
CA THR A 186 20.18 11.08 -34.94
C THR A 186 18.90 11.91 -35.00
N LYS A 187 19.03 13.18 -34.61
CA LYS A 187 17.90 14.12 -34.50
C LYS A 187 17.72 14.92 -35.78
N LYS A 188 16.54 14.84 -36.40
CA LYS A 188 16.11 15.82 -37.41
C LYS A 188 15.59 17.08 -36.70
N LYS A 189 16.03 18.26 -37.12
CA LYS A 189 15.59 19.55 -36.56
C LYS A 189 14.40 20.15 -37.30
N GLU A 190 13.77 21.10 -36.60
CA GLU A 190 12.45 21.72 -36.82
C GLU A 190 11.26 20.87 -36.32
N LEU A 191 10.24 21.41 -35.64
CA LEU A 191 9.88 22.83 -35.41
C LEU A 191 9.29 23.09 -33.98
N VAL A 192 8.24 23.94 -33.85
CA VAL A 192 7.73 24.58 -32.62
C VAL A 192 6.22 24.34 -32.39
N GLY A 193 5.80 24.06 -31.13
CA GLY A 193 4.39 24.08 -30.71
C GLY A 193 4.14 23.58 -29.27
N LEU A 194 3.19 24.17 -28.53
CA LEU A 194 2.86 23.81 -27.14
C LEU A 194 1.84 22.64 -27.05
N TYR A 195 2.29 21.42 -27.33
CA TYR A 195 1.48 20.22 -27.15
C TYR A 195 1.54 19.69 -25.70
N LYS A 196 0.39 19.69 -25.01
CA LYS A 196 0.26 19.27 -23.61
C LYS A 196 -0.32 17.85 -23.50
N ASN A 197 0.54 16.86 -23.25
CA ASN A 197 0.13 15.51 -22.84
C ASN A 197 0.34 15.30 -21.33
N GLY A 198 -0.67 14.76 -20.64
CA GLY A 198 -0.75 14.71 -19.17
C GLY A 198 -0.09 13.51 -18.48
N GLY A 199 0.76 12.73 -19.18
CA GLY A 199 1.37 11.51 -18.67
C GLY A 199 2.35 11.74 -17.51
N ARG A 200 2.37 10.82 -16.54
CA ARG A 200 3.28 10.82 -15.38
C ARG A 200 3.82 9.40 -15.15
N ALA A 201 5.10 9.28 -14.77
CA ALA A 201 5.83 8.01 -14.63
C ALA A 201 6.58 7.93 -13.28
N TYR A 202 6.96 6.75 -12.79
CA TYR A 202 7.63 6.62 -11.48
C TYR A 202 9.16 6.61 -11.58
N ARG A 203 9.86 7.35 -10.70
CA ARG A 203 11.34 7.46 -10.59
C ARG A 203 11.79 7.59 -9.11
N PRO A 204 12.98 7.11 -8.71
CA PRO A 204 13.57 7.35 -7.40
C PRO A 204 13.56 8.84 -7.00
N LYS A 205 13.32 9.11 -5.72
CA LYS A 205 13.31 10.46 -5.17
C LYS A 205 14.74 10.99 -5.12
N THR A 206 15.04 11.98 -5.95
CA THR A 206 16.31 12.71 -5.93
C THR A 206 16.45 13.43 -4.59
N GLY A 207 17.55 13.16 -3.87
CA GLY A 207 17.97 13.98 -2.74
C GLY A 207 18.61 15.27 -3.23
N PHE A 208 18.47 16.32 -2.43
CA PHE A 208 19.36 17.49 -2.43
C PHE A 208 20.26 17.39 -1.20
#